data_AF-A0A0B6YRK9-F1
#
_entry.id   AF-A0A0B6YRK9-F1
#
_cell.length_a   1.000
_cell.length_b   1.000
_cell.length_c   1.000
_cell.angle_alpha   90.00
_cell.angle_beta   90.00
_cell.angle_gamma   90.00
#
_symmetry.space_group_name_H-M   'P 1'
#
loop_
_entity.id
_entity.type
_entity.pdbx_description
1 polymer ?
#
loop_
_entity_poly.entity_id
_entity_poly.type
_entity_poly.pdbx_seq_one_letter_code
_entity_poly.pdbx_strand_id
1 'polypeptide(L)'
;MARSSVSKTRATAVEKSRPPTVQTPLATREIVPGKFSDADWNFMLDRDGNEDFVAEIVDELIDTSMDAMFKRYLDHQLLPFTISQAKDAIIEIIEWNFLARDEGEEHINTDLGWAEDGEPESADTDCWAQGSIPKSFVTVAPLHILKE
;
A
#
# COMPACT_ATOMS: atom_id res chain seq x y z
N MET A 1 10.10 -32.37 74.20
CA MET A 1 9.18 -32.46 75.35
C MET A 1 7.77 -32.27 74.83
N ALA A 2 6.97 -33.33 74.67
CA ALA A 2 5.98 -33.83 75.64
C ALA A 2 4.65 -33.05 75.46
N ARG A 3 3.44 -33.62 75.26
CA ARG A 3 2.82 -34.92 75.58
C ARG A 3 1.65 -35.12 74.59
N SER A 4 1.54 -36.21 73.83
CA SER A 4 0.84 -37.46 74.19
C SER A 4 -0.45 -37.31 75.00
N SER A 5 -1.61 -37.57 74.36
CA SER A 5 -2.72 -38.24 75.05
C SER A 5 -3.30 -39.33 74.15
N VAL A 6 -2.87 -40.56 74.45
CA VAL A 6 -3.49 -41.79 74.00
C VAL A 6 -4.72 -42.02 74.89
N SER A 7 -5.88 -42.26 74.29
CA SER A 7 -6.98 -42.94 74.96
C SER A 7 -7.44 -44.07 74.07
N LYS A 8 -6.99 -45.27 74.44
CA LYS A 8 -7.36 -46.55 73.85
C LYS A 8 -8.48 -47.13 74.71
N THR A 9 -9.68 -47.24 74.16
CA THR A 9 -10.73 -48.09 74.71
C THR A 9 -11.08 -49.15 73.67
N ARG A 10 -11.01 -50.39 74.12
CA ARG A 10 -11.15 -51.65 73.40
C ARG A 10 -12.60 -52.11 73.58
N ALA A 11 -13.25 -52.49 72.48
CA ALA A 11 -13.90 -53.79 72.27
C ALA A 11 -15.30 -53.75 71.63
N THR A 12 -15.47 -54.74 70.77
CA THR A 12 -16.68 -55.50 70.40
C THR A 12 -17.46 -55.07 69.17
N ALA A 13 -17.70 -56.09 68.36
CA ALA A 13 -18.12 -56.11 66.97
C ALA A 13 -19.58 -55.79 66.78
N VAL A 14 -19.92 -55.09 65.69
CA VAL A 14 -21.04 -55.46 64.82
C VAL A 14 -20.65 -55.09 63.39
N GLU A 15 -20.35 -56.12 62.64
CA GLU A 15 -20.30 -56.16 61.20
C GLU A 15 -21.68 -55.78 60.65
N LYS A 16 -21.79 -54.56 60.12
CA LYS A 16 -22.93 -54.16 59.29
C LYS A 16 -22.39 -53.67 57.97
N SER A 17 -22.41 -54.61 57.03
CA SER A 17 -22.13 -54.49 55.60
C SER A 17 -22.50 -53.12 55.03
N ARG A 18 -21.52 -52.23 54.96
CA ARG A 18 -21.54 -51.13 53.99
C ARG A 18 -21.39 -51.81 52.60
N PRO A 19 -22.34 -51.65 51.67
CA PRO A 19 -22.13 -52.17 50.32
C PRO A 19 -20.84 -51.52 49.78
N PRO A 20 -19.98 -52.27 49.08
CA PRO A 20 -18.79 -51.68 48.50
C PRO A 20 -19.24 -50.49 47.66
N THR A 21 -18.58 -49.34 47.83
CA THR A 21 -18.70 -48.25 46.87
C THR A 21 -18.20 -48.82 45.56
N VAL A 22 -19.12 -49.37 44.76
CA VAL A 22 -18.87 -49.69 43.37
C VAL A 22 -18.55 -48.33 42.76
N GLN A 23 -17.27 -48.07 42.54
CA GLN A 23 -16.88 -47.04 41.61
C GLN A 23 -17.48 -47.50 40.29
N THR A 24 -18.64 -46.95 39.96
CA THR A 24 -19.22 -47.11 38.64
C THR A 24 -18.07 -46.78 37.69
N PRO A 25 -17.58 -47.73 36.87
CA PRO A 25 -16.54 -47.40 35.93
C PRO A 25 -17.05 -46.20 35.15
N LEU A 26 -16.22 -45.16 35.02
CA LEU A 26 -16.48 -44.06 34.12
C LEU A 26 -16.71 -44.72 32.76
N ALA A 27 -17.98 -44.97 32.44
CA ALA A 27 -18.35 -45.62 31.22
C ALA A 27 -17.97 -44.61 30.15
N THR A 28 -16.81 -44.81 29.55
CA THR A 28 -16.44 -44.17 28.30
C THR A 28 -17.62 -44.44 27.38
N ARG A 29 -18.38 -43.38 27.08
CA ARG A 29 -19.53 -43.49 26.21
C ARG A 29 -18.98 -43.85 24.85
N GLU A 30 -19.17 -45.11 24.49
CA GLU A 30 -18.74 -45.66 23.22
C GLU A 30 -19.86 -45.44 22.21
N ILE A 31 -19.58 -44.65 21.18
CA ILE A 31 -20.48 -44.39 20.05
C ILE A 31 -20.51 -45.64 19.16
N VAL A 32 -19.34 -46.25 18.93
CA VAL A 32 -19.21 -47.57 18.30
C VAL A 32 -18.44 -48.50 19.26
N PRO A 33 -19.08 -49.58 19.74
CA PRO A 33 -18.46 -50.47 20.73
C PRO A 33 -17.07 -50.96 20.32
N GLY A 34 -16.08 -50.74 21.19
CA GLY A 34 -14.68 -51.17 21.00
C GLY A 34 -13.93 -50.52 19.83
N LYS A 35 -14.48 -49.46 19.21
CA LYS A 35 -13.87 -48.78 18.05
C LYS A 35 -13.84 -47.27 18.17
N PHE A 36 -14.88 -46.65 18.72
CA PHE A 36 -15.05 -45.21 18.68
C PHE A 36 -15.75 -44.67 19.93
N SER A 37 -15.09 -43.77 20.65
CA SER A 37 -15.59 -43.16 21.88
C SER A 37 -16.04 -41.71 21.67
N ASP A 38 -16.85 -41.19 22.61
CA ASP A 38 -17.20 -39.76 22.67
C ASP A 38 -15.95 -38.85 22.69
N ALA A 39 -14.84 -39.31 23.29
CA ALA A 39 -13.60 -38.54 23.33
C ALA A 39 -12.97 -38.44 21.93
N ASP A 40 -12.99 -39.51 21.14
CA ASP A 40 -12.48 -39.51 19.77
C ASP A 40 -13.33 -38.60 18.87
N TRP A 41 -14.65 -38.60 19.06
CA TRP A 41 -15.58 -37.71 18.35
C TRP A 41 -15.34 -36.23 18.66
N ASN A 42 -15.24 -35.88 19.95
CA ASN A 42 -14.97 -34.49 20.34
C ASN A 42 -13.58 -34.04 19.86
N PHE A 43 -12.58 -34.92 19.90
CA PHE A 43 -11.25 -34.61 19.36
C PHE A 43 -11.29 -34.30 17.86
N MET A 44 -12.06 -35.06 17.07
CA MET A 44 -12.23 -34.77 15.65
C MET A 44 -12.94 -33.44 15.41
N LEU A 45 -14.02 -33.15 16.16
CA LEU A 45 -14.71 -31.86 16.07
C LEU A 45 -13.82 -30.69 16.47
N ASP A 46 -13.06 -30.83 17.55
CA ASP A 46 -12.10 -29.81 18.01
C ASP A 46 -11.02 -29.58 16.96
N ARG A 47 -10.50 -30.66 16.36
CA ARG A 47 -9.50 -30.55 15.29
C ARG A 47 -10.05 -29.83 14.08
N ASP A 48 -11.22 -30.24 13.58
CA ASP A 48 -11.82 -29.65 12.39
C ASP A 48 -12.13 -28.15 12.64
N GLY A 49 -12.65 -27.79 13.82
CA GLY A 49 -12.87 -26.39 14.19
C GLY A 49 -11.58 -25.57 14.35
N ASN A 50 -10.49 -26.19 14.82
CA ASN A 50 -9.18 -25.52 14.87
C ASN A 50 -8.60 -25.30 13.47
N GLU A 51 -8.81 -26.24 12.54
CA GLU A 51 -8.39 -26.11 11.15
C GLU A 51 -9.12 -24.94 10.47
N ASP A 52 -10.45 -24.83 10.64
CA ASP A 52 -11.25 -23.71 10.14
C ASP A 52 -10.78 -22.37 10.71
N PHE A 53 -10.53 -22.30 12.02
CA PHE A 53 -10.03 -21.09 12.68
C PHE A 53 -8.65 -20.65 12.15
N VAL A 54 -7.75 -21.61 11.93
CA VAL A 54 -6.43 -21.31 11.33
C VAL A 54 -6.59 -20.82 9.89
N ALA A 55 -7.51 -21.41 9.11
CA ALA A 55 -7.79 -20.95 7.76
C ALA A 55 -8.29 -19.51 7.74
N GLU A 56 -9.22 -19.14 8.63
CA GLU A 56 -9.72 -17.76 8.76
C GLU A 56 -8.60 -16.77 9.08
N ILE A 57 -7.69 -17.10 10.01
CA ILE A 57 -6.54 -16.24 10.34
C ILE A 57 -5.64 -16.04 9.12
N VAL A 58 -5.37 -17.14 8.38
CA VAL A 58 -4.50 -17.09 7.20
C VAL A 58 -5.13 -16.23 6.11
N ASP A 59 -6.43 -16.39 5.86
CA ASP A 59 -7.16 -15.58 4.89
C ASP A 59 -7.13 -14.09 5.26
N GLU A 60 -7.42 -13.76 6.52
CA GLU A 60 -7.36 -12.36 6.99
C GLU A 60 -5.94 -11.78 6.85
N LEU A 61 -4.90 -12.56 7.17
CA LEU A 61 -3.53 -12.12 7.02
C LEU A 61 -3.15 -11.87 5.55
N ILE A 62 -3.57 -12.76 4.65
CA ILE A 62 -3.31 -12.60 3.21
C ILE A 62 -4.02 -11.35 2.70
N ASP A 63 -5.31 -11.19 3.00
CA ASP A 63 -6.09 -10.05 2.52
C ASP A 63 -5.53 -8.72 3.03
N THR A 64 -5.25 -8.63 4.33
CA THR A 64 -4.71 -7.41 4.94
C THR A 64 -3.31 -7.09 4.41
N SER A 65 -2.46 -8.10 4.23
CA SER A 65 -1.12 -7.91 3.69
C SER A 65 -1.14 -7.49 2.22
N MET A 66 -1.99 -8.12 1.38
CA MET A 66 -2.15 -7.78 -0.03
C MET A 66 -2.68 -6.35 -0.19
N ASP A 67 -3.69 -5.96 0.58
CA ASP A 67 -4.24 -4.60 0.55
C ASP A 67 -3.18 -3.55 0.94
N ALA A 68 -2.40 -3.81 2.00
CA ALA A 68 -1.31 -2.93 2.40
C ALA A 68 -0.19 -2.83 1.35
N MET A 69 0.20 -3.96 0.74
CA MET A 69 1.19 -3.98 -0.33
C MET A 69 0.70 -3.22 -1.57
N PHE A 70 -0.56 -3.40 -1.93
CA PHE A 70 -1.14 -2.75 -3.10
C PHE A 70 -1.26 -1.24 -2.92
N LYS A 71 -1.70 -0.77 -1.75
CA LYS A 71 -1.71 0.67 -1.42
C LYS A 71 -0.33 1.28 -1.54
N ARG A 72 0.69 0.63 -0.96
CA ARG A 72 2.07 1.10 -1.05
C ARG A 72 2.58 1.10 -2.49
N TYR A 73 2.21 0.10 -3.28
CA TYR A 73 2.54 0.07 -4.70
C TYR A 73 1.94 1.26 -5.44
N LEU A 74 0.65 1.57 -5.22
CA LEU A 74 -0.01 2.72 -5.83
C LEU A 74 0.65 4.04 -5.42
N ASP A 75 0.97 4.23 -4.14
CA ASP A 75 1.67 5.43 -3.66
C ASP A 75 3.01 5.62 -4.37
N HIS A 76 3.76 4.53 -4.58
CA HIS A 76 5.04 4.55 -5.27
C HIS A 76 4.90 4.78 -6.78
N GLN A 77 3.80 4.35 -7.40
CA GLN A 77 3.55 4.51 -8.84
C GLN A 77 2.87 5.82 -9.20
N LEU A 78 2.15 6.46 -8.28
CA LEU A 78 1.37 7.67 -8.54
C LEU A 78 2.22 8.77 -9.17
N LEU A 79 3.36 9.10 -8.55
CA LEU A 79 4.24 10.15 -9.04
C LEU A 79 4.90 9.81 -10.38
N PRO A 80 5.61 8.66 -10.54
CA PRO A 80 6.18 8.28 -11.83
C PRO A 80 5.16 8.24 -12.97
N PHE A 81 3.98 7.67 -12.72
CA PHE A 81 2.92 7.60 -13.70
C PHE A 81 2.43 8.99 -14.09
N THR A 82 2.08 9.83 -13.10
CA THR A 82 1.54 11.17 -13.35
C THR A 82 2.55 12.05 -14.08
N ILE A 83 3.84 11.98 -13.71
CA ILE A 83 4.90 12.75 -14.37
C ILE A 83 5.08 12.28 -15.81
N SER A 84 5.09 10.97 -16.07
CA SER A 84 5.19 10.45 -17.44
C SER A 84 4.01 10.90 -18.28
N GLN A 85 2.79 10.77 -17.77
CA GLN A 85 1.57 11.20 -18.47
C GLN A 85 1.58 12.71 -18.75
N ALA A 86 1.96 13.53 -17.76
CA ALA A 86 2.06 14.98 -17.93
C ALA A 86 3.12 15.36 -18.95
N LYS A 87 4.30 14.71 -18.91
CA LYS A 87 5.36 14.90 -19.89
C LYS A 87 4.86 14.61 -21.31
N ASP A 88 4.22 13.45 -21.50
CA ASP A 88 3.79 13.01 -22.82
C ASP A 88 2.68 13.92 -23.37
N ALA A 89 1.74 14.33 -22.52
CA ALA A 89 0.71 15.31 -22.88
C ALA A 89 1.30 16.69 -23.24
N ILE A 90 2.31 17.16 -22.51
CA ILE A 90 2.99 18.42 -22.84
C ILE A 90 3.68 18.33 -24.21
N ILE A 91 4.33 17.20 -24.51
CA ILE A 91 4.95 16.96 -25.82
C ILE A 91 3.89 17.02 -26.92
N GLU A 92 2.76 16.33 -26.75
CA GLU A 92 1.66 16.34 -27.71
C GLU A 92 1.08 17.75 -27.93
N ILE A 93 0.92 18.54 -26.85
CA ILE A 93 0.48 19.94 -26.95
C ILE A 93 1.48 20.78 -27.75
N ILE A 94 2.78 20.58 -27.54
CA ILE A 94 3.82 21.28 -28.30
C ILE A 94 3.76 20.88 -29.78
N GLU A 95 3.66 19.58 -30.08
CA GLU A 95 3.54 19.08 -31.46
C GLU A 95 2.27 19.60 -32.18
N TRP A 96 1.21 19.88 -31.44
CA TRP A 96 -0.01 20.47 -32.01
C TRP A 96 0.08 21.98 -32.22
N ASN A 97 0.74 22.72 -31.32
CA ASN A 97 0.85 24.18 -31.44
C ASN A 97 1.95 24.61 -32.40
N PHE A 98 3.03 23.83 -32.48
CA PHE A 98 4.13 24.06 -33.39
C PHE A 98 4.04 23.01 -34.48
N LEU A 99 3.63 23.43 -35.67
CA LEU A 99 3.60 22.52 -36.83
C LEU A 99 5.00 21.94 -37.01
N ALA A 100 5.10 20.62 -36.94
CA ALA A 100 6.30 19.91 -37.32
C ALA A 100 6.50 20.03 -38.84
N ARG A 101 7.75 20.20 -39.25
CA ARG A 101 8.16 20.17 -40.66
C ARG A 101 7.66 18.89 -41.33
N ASP A 102 7.02 19.01 -42.49
CA ASP A 102 6.76 17.87 -43.36
C ASP A 102 8.07 17.45 -44.07
N GLU A 103 8.38 16.16 -44.08
CA GLU A 103 9.59 15.59 -44.70
C GLU A 103 9.62 15.82 -46.23
N GLY A 104 8.50 16.22 -46.84
CA GLY A 104 8.41 16.58 -48.26
C GLY A 104 8.87 18.00 -48.63
N GLU A 105 9.18 18.87 -47.67
CA GLU A 105 9.57 20.26 -47.95
C GLU A 105 11.07 20.41 -48.20
N GLU A 106 11.46 20.69 -49.45
CA GLU A 106 12.87 20.67 -49.89
C GLU A 106 13.64 22.00 -49.68
N HIS A 107 12.97 23.16 -49.55
CA HIS A 107 13.61 24.48 -49.73
C HIS A 107 13.55 25.42 -48.50
N ILE A 108 13.59 24.85 -47.29
CA ILE A 108 13.39 25.53 -45.99
C ILE A 108 14.24 26.79 -45.80
N ASN A 109 15.54 26.75 -46.13
CA ASN A 109 16.46 27.89 -45.94
C ASN A 109 16.16 29.08 -46.87
N THR A 110 15.33 28.87 -47.88
CA THR A 110 14.96 29.86 -48.90
C THR A 110 13.49 30.24 -48.84
N ASP A 111 12.68 29.48 -48.09
CA ASP A 111 11.27 29.77 -47.93
C ASP A 111 11.06 30.79 -46.80
N LEU A 112 10.51 31.94 -47.17
CA LEU A 112 10.22 33.04 -46.26
C LEU A 112 9.14 32.66 -45.23
N GLY A 113 8.31 31.64 -45.49
CA GLY A 113 7.34 31.14 -44.52
C GLY A 113 7.95 30.45 -43.30
N TRP A 114 9.22 30.03 -43.40
CA TRP A 114 10.00 29.41 -42.32
C TRP A 114 11.03 30.35 -41.69
N ALA A 115 11.13 31.60 -42.16
CA ALA A 115 12.00 32.58 -41.54
C ALA A 115 11.45 32.95 -40.15
N GLU A 116 12.35 33.11 -39.18
CA GLU A 116 11.97 33.63 -37.85
C GLU A 116 11.35 35.02 -38.02
N ASP A 117 10.13 35.20 -37.52
CA ASP A 117 9.48 36.51 -37.51
C ASP A 117 10.31 37.50 -36.70
N GLY A 118 10.52 38.70 -37.24
CA GLY A 118 11.21 39.77 -36.53
C GLY A 118 10.43 40.19 -35.27
N GLU A 119 11.16 40.67 -34.26
CA GLU A 119 10.52 41.23 -33.07
C GLU A 119 9.54 42.35 -33.48
N PRO A 120 8.27 42.31 -33.03
CA PRO A 120 7.29 43.32 -33.40
C PRO A 120 7.73 44.69 -32.91
N GLU A 121 7.35 45.73 -33.64
CA GLU A 121 7.61 47.10 -33.20
C GLU A 121 6.98 47.35 -31.83
N SER A 122 7.71 48.08 -30.98
CA SER A 122 7.20 48.44 -29.67
C SER A 122 5.89 49.23 -29.81
N ALA A 123 4.85 48.81 -29.11
CA ALA A 123 3.59 49.55 -29.09
C ALA A 123 3.78 50.98 -28.57
N ASP A 124 3.04 51.92 -29.15
CA ASP A 124 2.99 53.29 -28.66
C ASP A 124 2.50 53.32 -27.21
N THR A 125 3.10 54.21 -26.41
CA THR A 125 2.68 54.40 -25.02
C THR A 125 1.29 55.03 -24.99
N ASP A 126 0.29 54.27 -24.51
CA ASP A 126 -1.08 54.74 -24.40
C ASP A 126 -1.40 55.35 -23.02
N CYS A 127 -2.64 55.77 -22.84
CA CYS A 127 -3.11 56.35 -21.58
C CYS A 127 -3.24 55.34 -20.42
N TRP A 128 -3.04 54.05 -20.66
CA TRP A 128 -3.04 52.99 -19.63
C TRP A 128 -1.62 52.64 -19.17
N ALA A 129 -0.59 53.06 -19.89
CA ALA A 129 0.82 52.90 -19.53
C ALA A 129 1.36 54.02 -18.63
N GLN A 130 0.61 54.41 -17.58
CA GLN A 130 1.03 55.47 -16.66
C GLN A 130 2.28 55.04 -15.87
N GLY A 131 3.43 55.62 -16.23
CA GLY A 131 4.73 55.33 -15.61
C GLY A 131 5.74 54.63 -16.52
N SER A 132 5.43 54.43 -17.80
CA SER A 132 6.42 53.96 -18.77
C SER A 132 7.54 55.01 -18.98
N ILE A 133 8.76 54.53 -19.18
CA ILE A 133 9.94 55.39 -19.46
C ILE A 133 10.33 55.17 -20.92
N PRO A 134 10.40 56.22 -21.75
CA PRO A 134 10.82 56.09 -23.14
C PRO A 134 12.23 55.51 -23.23
N LYS A 135 12.42 54.47 -24.05
CA LYS A 135 13.75 53.91 -24.34
C LYS A 135 14.42 54.75 -25.43
N SER A 136 15.59 55.31 -25.14
CA SER A 136 16.47 55.89 -26.16
C SER A 136 17.55 54.88 -26.52
N PHE A 137 17.58 54.42 -27.77
CA PHE A 137 18.69 53.60 -28.26
C PHE A 137 19.90 54.50 -28.54
N VAL A 138 20.99 54.28 -27.81
CA VAL A 138 22.27 54.94 -28.12
C VAL A 138 22.97 54.11 -29.18
N THR A 139 23.07 54.64 -30.39
CA THR A 139 23.95 54.06 -31.41
C THR A 139 25.39 54.26 -30.96
N VAL A 140 26.02 53.19 -30.46
CA VAL A 140 27.44 53.21 -30.13
C VAL A 140 28.21 53.31 -31.44
N ALA A 141 28.91 54.43 -31.65
CA ALA A 141 29.78 54.59 -32.81
C ALA A 141 30.88 53.51 -32.78
N PRO A 142 31.25 52.93 -33.93
CA PRO A 142 32.26 51.88 -33.97
C PRO A 142 33.59 52.41 -33.41
N LEU A 143 34.15 51.68 -32.44
CA LEU A 143 35.45 51.99 -31.84
C LEU A 143 36.51 52.01 -32.93
N HIS A 144 37.02 53.21 -33.25
CA HIS A 144 38.24 53.35 -34.03
C HIS A 144 39.41 52.81 -33.19
N ILE A 145 39.80 51.57 -33.46
CA ILE A 145 41.03 50.99 -32.93
C ILE A 145 42.19 51.75 -33.59
N LEU A 146 42.81 52.66 -32.84
CA LEU A 146 44.10 53.24 -33.22
C LEU A 146 45.13 52.10 -33.20
N LYS A 147 45.61 51.72 -34.39
CA LYS A 147 46.80 50.89 -34.54
C LYS A 147 48.01 51.76 -34.27
N GLU A 148 48.75 51.44 -33.21
CA GLU A 148 50.17 51.80 -33.07
C GLU A 148 51.03 50.96 -34.02
#